data_AF-A0AA36JSF7-F1
#
_entry.id   AF-A0AA36JSF7-F1
#
_cell.length_a   1.000
_cell.length_b   1.000
_cell.length_c   1.000
_cell.angle_alpha   90.00
_cell.angle_beta   90.00
_cell.angle_gamma   90.00
#
_symmetry.space_group_name_H-M   'P 1'
#
loop_
_entity.id
_entity.type
_entity.pdbx_description
1 polymer ?
#
loop_
_entity_poly.entity_id
_entity_poly.type
_entity_poly.pdbx_seq_one_letter_code
_entity_poly.pdbx_strand_id
1 'polypeptide(L)'
;MKRQWLKLVFFLLTVNHFTSQVLSLGFLGARREAGVTMKNHVIVRADTFAGVGAAAASASLAEYLTRAMKYFQTSFGAVPFLELGGEVTAHAEQLANKLQQVNYVVWNNSVRPPIIPRVTSVQQPITDTAFEQLMIAVLKDSKPIGCSVVHAEPGIGKSVATALAVQRQTSKFTTQVLSQGDFTKNVRDFFRVSDPAVATDVAWALFPLLKKQGIRLQIIFDNTFDGGVGIERSTFMDLIRAAFAHGHHFIVVVQSTEAANQVADLNGARTRQALQQHEEERVYRWDQEQAKMYLERGKEQQLEGQFIEEVLNMAQVPDDFGRWKPVDIDEYLQTGRVPSAPRQAGQGCRLQGSAASQPSAAVWVCQLGSPGSGGFQPAGDAFPIDPVPQNIAYLKKAIKAEEELTIAASKIDIYSRKDGRWVKETRMSASLRKTDEADCYGFTLPAGAAGAA
;
A
#
# COMPACT_ATOMS: atom_id res chain seq x y z
N MET A 1 -3.25 -38.94 -57.87
CA MET A 1 -4.31 -37.92 -57.77
C MET A 1 -5.27 -38.11 -56.57
N LYS A 2 -4.84 -38.52 -55.35
CA LYS A 2 -5.78 -38.73 -54.21
C LYS A 2 -5.29 -38.36 -52.79
N ARG A 3 -4.13 -37.73 -52.58
CA ARG A 3 -3.68 -37.31 -51.22
C ARG A 3 -3.51 -35.80 -51.00
N GLN A 4 -3.31 -35.02 -52.05
CA GLN A 4 -3.19 -33.56 -51.91
C GLN A 4 -4.54 -32.84 -51.83
N TRP A 5 -5.60 -33.40 -52.44
CA TRP A 5 -6.96 -32.84 -52.35
C TRP A 5 -7.59 -33.00 -50.95
N LEU A 6 -7.23 -34.05 -50.21
CA LEU A 6 -7.78 -34.27 -48.86
C LEU A 6 -7.30 -33.22 -47.85
N LYS A 7 -6.06 -32.73 -48.02
CA LYS A 7 -5.51 -31.66 -47.16
C LYS A 7 -6.14 -30.30 -47.45
N LEU A 8 -6.50 -30.04 -48.71
CA LEU A 8 -7.18 -28.80 -49.09
C LEU A 8 -8.63 -28.77 -48.58
N VAL A 9 -9.33 -29.91 -48.60
CA VAL A 9 -10.69 -30.03 -48.04
C VAL A 9 -10.68 -29.91 -46.52
N PHE A 10 -9.68 -30.47 -45.83
CA PHE A 10 -9.54 -30.32 -44.38
C PHE A 10 -9.26 -28.87 -43.97
N PHE A 11 -8.42 -28.17 -44.73
CA PHE A 11 -8.12 -26.75 -44.50
C PHE A 11 -9.34 -25.85 -44.79
N LEU A 12 -10.11 -26.13 -45.84
CA LEU A 12 -11.36 -25.41 -46.14
C LEU A 12 -12.47 -25.66 -45.09
N LEU A 13 -12.56 -26.87 -44.53
CA LEU A 13 -13.51 -27.16 -43.44
C LEU A 13 -13.12 -26.50 -42.10
N THR A 14 -11.82 -26.36 -41.81
CA THR A 14 -11.37 -25.67 -40.59
C THR A 14 -11.52 -24.16 -40.67
N VAL A 15 -11.32 -23.56 -41.85
CA VAL A 15 -11.59 -22.12 -42.06
C VAL A 15 -13.09 -21.81 -42.03
N ASN A 16 -13.95 -22.73 -42.49
CA ASN A 16 -15.41 -22.57 -42.44
C ASN A 16 -15.98 -22.73 -41.01
N HIS A 17 -15.36 -23.55 -40.15
CA HIS A 17 -15.79 -23.67 -38.75
C HIS A 17 -15.38 -22.46 -37.90
N PHE A 18 -14.29 -21.77 -38.25
CA PHE A 18 -13.86 -20.55 -37.56
C PHE A 18 -14.63 -19.30 -38.01
N THR A 19 -15.08 -19.24 -39.27
CA THR A 19 -15.90 -18.11 -39.76
C THR A 19 -17.35 -18.19 -39.28
N SER A 20 -17.89 -19.40 -39.07
CA SER A 20 -19.25 -19.58 -38.53
C SER A 20 -19.40 -19.26 -37.02
N GLN A 21 -18.30 -19.19 -36.26
CA GLN A 21 -18.31 -18.72 -34.86
C GLN A 21 -18.04 -17.22 -34.70
N VAL A 22 -17.53 -16.55 -35.73
CA VAL A 22 -17.22 -15.10 -35.70
C VAL A 22 -18.27 -14.24 -36.44
N LEU A 23 -19.13 -14.84 -37.26
CA LEU A 23 -20.16 -14.13 -38.05
C LEU A 23 -21.61 -14.26 -37.55
N SER A 24 -21.86 -14.80 -36.36
CA SER A 24 -23.21 -14.88 -35.76
C SER A 24 -23.53 -13.72 -34.78
N LEU A 25 -22.65 -12.74 -34.64
CA LEU A 25 -22.90 -11.51 -33.88
C LEU A 25 -22.72 -10.28 -34.77
N GLY A 26 -23.80 -9.92 -35.46
CA GLY A 26 -24.00 -8.56 -35.96
C GLY A 26 -24.35 -8.48 -37.44
N PHE A 27 -25.59 -8.81 -37.81
CA PHE A 27 -26.33 -8.11 -38.87
C PHE A 27 -27.82 -8.46 -38.83
N LEU A 28 -28.63 -7.54 -38.27
CA LEU A 28 -30.07 -7.33 -38.43
C LEU A 28 -30.37 -6.14 -37.50
N GLY A 29 -30.85 -4.98 -37.91
CA GLY A 29 -31.39 -4.44 -39.14
C GLY A 29 -32.12 -3.17 -38.68
N ALA A 30 -31.85 -2.03 -39.30
CA ALA A 30 -32.43 -0.75 -38.90
C ALA A 30 -33.96 -0.73 -39.06
N ARG A 31 -34.68 -0.19 -38.05
CA ARG A 31 -35.97 0.47 -38.27
C ARG A 31 -36.22 1.53 -37.20
N ARG A 32 -36.42 2.77 -37.65
CA ARG A 32 -37.00 3.87 -36.86
C ARG A 32 -38.47 3.57 -36.58
N GLU A 33 -38.92 3.76 -35.34
CA GLU A 33 -40.14 4.49 -35.00
C GLU A 33 -40.20 4.79 -33.50
N ALA A 34 -40.88 5.87 -33.16
CA ALA A 34 -40.96 6.50 -31.85
C ALA A 34 -41.81 5.69 -30.84
N GLY A 35 -41.55 5.86 -29.55
CA GLY A 35 -42.49 5.46 -28.51
C GLY A 35 -41.85 5.09 -27.18
N VAL A 36 -42.18 5.84 -26.14
CA VAL A 36 -41.85 5.59 -24.73
C VAL A 36 -42.50 4.29 -24.23
N THR A 37 -41.76 3.40 -23.56
CA THR A 37 -42.25 2.64 -22.37
C THR A 37 -41.13 1.90 -21.63
N MET A 38 -41.15 1.98 -20.30
CA MET A 38 -40.30 1.21 -19.38
C MET A 38 -40.70 -0.28 -19.34
N LYS A 39 -39.73 -1.21 -19.28
CA LYS A 39 -39.55 -2.22 -18.20
C LYS A 39 -38.64 -3.41 -18.60
N ASN A 40 -37.93 -3.88 -17.58
CA ASN A 40 -37.36 -5.22 -17.34
C ASN A 40 -36.14 -5.65 -18.17
N HIS A 41 -34.95 -5.48 -17.57
CA HIS A 41 -33.77 -6.26 -17.93
C HIS A 41 -33.80 -7.61 -17.19
N VAL A 42 -33.99 -8.67 -17.97
CA VAL A 42 -33.68 -10.05 -17.60
C VAL A 42 -32.16 -10.20 -17.58
N ILE A 43 -31.60 -10.49 -16.40
CA ILE A 43 -30.19 -10.89 -16.26
C ILE A 43 -30.12 -12.37 -16.63
N VAL A 44 -29.50 -12.68 -17.77
CA VAL A 44 -29.13 -14.05 -18.12
C VAL A 44 -27.80 -14.37 -17.42
N ARG A 45 -27.83 -15.28 -16.44
CA ARG A 45 -26.63 -15.83 -15.81
C ARG A 45 -25.85 -16.67 -16.83
N ALA A 46 -24.57 -16.38 -16.99
CA ALA A 46 -23.62 -17.24 -17.66
C ALA A 46 -22.87 -18.06 -16.60
N ASP A 47 -23.52 -19.13 -16.12
CA ASP A 47 -22.82 -20.15 -15.34
C ASP A 47 -22.07 -21.08 -16.32
N THR A 48 -20.89 -21.59 -15.90
CA THR A 48 -20.00 -22.57 -16.57
C THR A 48 -18.85 -22.07 -17.47
N PHE A 49 -17.93 -21.20 -17.01
CA PHE A 49 -16.57 -21.09 -17.60
C PHE A 49 -15.46 -20.56 -16.64
N ALA A 50 -15.61 -20.73 -15.32
CA ALA A 50 -14.71 -20.11 -14.33
C ALA A 50 -13.23 -20.58 -14.41
N GLY A 51 -12.98 -21.85 -14.76
CA GLY A 51 -11.62 -22.44 -14.78
C GLY A 51 -10.72 -21.97 -15.94
N VAL A 52 -11.31 -21.64 -17.10
CA VAL A 52 -10.54 -21.20 -18.29
C VAL A 52 -10.16 -19.72 -18.19
N GLY A 53 -11.01 -18.89 -17.56
CA GLY A 53 -10.76 -17.45 -17.40
C GLY A 53 -9.62 -17.14 -16.42
N ALA A 54 -9.46 -17.94 -15.37
CA ALA A 54 -8.46 -17.74 -14.33
C ALA A 54 -7.02 -17.94 -14.82
N ALA A 55 -6.74 -19.09 -15.43
CA ALA A 55 -5.43 -19.39 -16.00
C ALA A 55 -5.06 -18.39 -17.12
N ALA A 56 -6.06 -17.98 -17.91
CA ALA A 56 -5.89 -16.93 -18.93
C ALA A 56 -5.55 -15.56 -18.32
N ALA A 57 -6.23 -15.14 -17.24
CA ALA A 57 -5.92 -13.88 -16.55
C ALA A 57 -4.54 -13.89 -15.90
N SER A 58 -4.12 -15.03 -15.33
CA SER A 58 -2.79 -15.23 -14.72
C SER A 58 -1.68 -15.17 -15.74
N ALA A 59 -1.83 -15.93 -16.83
CA ALA A 59 -0.91 -15.92 -17.95
C ALA A 59 -0.84 -14.51 -18.56
N SER A 60 -1.99 -13.84 -18.69
CA SER A 60 -2.08 -12.47 -19.22
C SER A 60 -1.33 -11.45 -18.36
N LEU A 61 -1.51 -11.45 -17.03
CA LEU A 61 -0.80 -10.52 -16.14
C LEU A 61 0.69 -10.84 -16.06
N ALA A 62 1.07 -12.11 -15.91
CA ALA A 62 2.48 -12.52 -15.86
C ALA A 62 3.21 -12.19 -17.16
N GLU A 63 2.58 -12.43 -18.32
CA GLU A 63 3.12 -12.05 -19.62
C GLU A 63 3.23 -10.52 -19.75
N TYR A 64 2.21 -9.77 -19.32
CA TYR A 64 2.21 -8.32 -19.31
C TYR A 64 3.38 -7.75 -18.48
N LEU A 65 3.55 -8.22 -17.24
CA LEU A 65 4.62 -7.79 -16.34
C LEU A 65 5.99 -8.17 -16.89
N THR A 66 6.13 -9.37 -17.45
CA THR A 66 7.38 -9.83 -18.10
C THR A 66 7.73 -8.95 -19.29
N ARG A 67 6.75 -8.58 -20.13
CA ARG A 67 6.93 -7.69 -21.28
C ARG A 67 7.32 -6.27 -20.83
N ALA A 68 6.67 -5.74 -19.79
CA ALA A 68 6.98 -4.45 -19.21
C ALA A 68 8.41 -4.39 -18.63
N MET A 69 8.81 -5.43 -17.89
CA MET A 69 10.16 -5.55 -17.34
C MET A 69 11.21 -5.67 -18.46
N LYS A 70 10.94 -6.47 -19.50
CA LYS A 70 11.83 -6.58 -20.66
C LYS A 70 11.96 -5.24 -21.39
N TYR A 71 10.87 -4.48 -21.52
CA TYR A 71 10.91 -3.12 -22.07
C TYR A 71 11.79 -2.20 -21.21
N PHE A 72 11.59 -2.21 -19.89
CA PHE A 72 12.45 -1.46 -18.98
C PHE A 72 13.92 -1.84 -19.18
N GLN A 73 14.30 -3.11 -19.10
CA GLN A 73 15.70 -3.55 -19.20
C GLN A 73 16.36 -3.19 -20.54
N THR A 74 15.66 -3.39 -21.65
CA THR A 74 16.24 -3.21 -22.99
C THR A 74 16.18 -1.79 -23.51
N SER A 75 15.24 -0.97 -23.01
CA SER A 75 15.02 0.38 -23.52
C SER A 75 15.42 1.42 -22.48
N PHE A 76 14.69 1.51 -21.38
CA PHE A 76 14.84 2.59 -20.41
C PHE A 76 16.05 2.39 -19.49
N GLY A 77 16.24 1.18 -18.97
CA GLY A 77 17.38 0.75 -18.15
C GLY A 77 18.70 0.63 -18.92
N ALA A 78 18.70 0.84 -20.24
CA ALA A 78 19.93 0.95 -21.02
C ALA A 78 20.59 2.34 -20.89
N VAL A 79 19.89 3.34 -20.34
CA VAL A 79 20.50 4.64 -20.01
C VAL A 79 21.53 4.42 -18.89
N PRO A 80 22.79 4.86 -19.06
CA PRO A 80 23.80 4.75 -18.02
C PRO A 80 23.35 5.42 -16.72
N PHE A 81 23.89 4.97 -15.59
CA PHE A 81 23.67 5.69 -14.35
C PHE A 81 24.43 7.03 -14.41
N LEU A 82 23.78 8.10 -13.98
CA LEU A 82 24.42 9.38 -13.74
C LEU A 82 25.30 9.27 -12.50
N GLU A 83 26.60 9.46 -12.70
CA GLU A 83 27.57 9.52 -11.60
C GLU A 83 27.60 10.89 -10.93
N LEU A 84 28.14 10.94 -9.71
CA LEU A 84 28.31 12.19 -8.96
C LEU A 84 29.11 13.21 -9.77
N GLY A 85 28.57 14.42 -9.91
CA GLY A 85 29.16 15.50 -10.71
C GLY A 85 28.89 15.41 -12.22
N GLY A 86 28.10 14.43 -12.69
CA GLY A 86 27.65 14.36 -14.08
C GLY A 86 26.67 15.47 -14.46
N GLU A 87 26.48 15.66 -15.78
CA GLU A 87 25.62 16.73 -16.31
C GLU A 87 24.13 16.31 -16.26
N VAL A 88 23.41 16.86 -15.28
CA VAL A 88 22.02 16.52 -14.96
C VAL A 88 21.06 16.78 -16.11
N THR A 89 21.26 17.87 -16.85
CA THR A 89 20.34 18.32 -17.92
C THR A 89 20.33 17.33 -19.09
N ALA A 90 21.52 16.99 -19.60
CA ALA A 90 21.73 16.04 -20.67
C ALA A 90 21.25 14.65 -20.26
N HIS A 91 21.45 14.25 -19.00
CA HIS A 91 20.91 12.99 -18.47
C HIS A 91 19.38 12.98 -18.48
N ALA A 92 18.74 14.06 -18.00
CA ALA A 92 17.30 14.20 -18.03
C ALA A 92 16.73 14.20 -19.46
N GLU A 93 17.42 14.82 -20.43
CA GLU A 93 17.06 14.78 -21.84
C GLU A 93 17.15 13.36 -22.41
N GLN A 94 18.19 12.60 -22.07
CA GLN A 94 18.30 11.19 -22.47
C GLN A 94 17.12 10.36 -21.94
N LEU A 95 16.77 10.53 -20.65
CA LEU A 95 15.62 9.85 -20.06
C LEU A 95 14.31 10.27 -20.73
N ALA A 96 14.09 11.57 -20.95
CA ALA A 96 12.90 12.09 -21.62
C ALA A 96 12.76 11.51 -23.03
N ASN A 97 13.86 11.47 -23.79
CA ASN A 97 13.88 10.90 -25.14
C ASN A 97 13.53 9.41 -25.13
N LYS A 98 14.03 8.63 -24.16
CA LYS A 98 13.65 7.21 -24.02
C LYS A 98 12.18 7.02 -23.66
N LEU A 99 11.63 7.88 -22.80
CA LEU A 99 10.20 7.89 -22.48
C LEU A 99 9.35 8.32 -23.67
N GLN A 100 9.88 9.13 -24.58
CA GLN A 100 9.19 9.54 -25.80
C GLN A 100 9.23 8.46 -26.89
N GLN A 101 10.37 7.79 -27.06
CA GLN A 101 10.64 6.75 -28.07
C GLN A 101 9.93 5.41 -27.80
N VAL A 102 8.70 5.46 -27.29
CA VAL A 102 7.88 4.27 -27.11
C VAL A 102 7.70 3.57 -28.45
N ASN A 103 8.19 2.34 -28.55
CA ASN A 103 7.99 1.51 -29.73
C ASN A 103 6.56 0.94 -29.70
N TYR A 104 5.63 1.76 -30.19
CA TYR A 104 4.18 1.50 -30.21
C TYR A 104 3.81 0.18 -30.90
N VAL A 105 4.68 -0.36 -31.77
CA VAL A 105 4.49 -1.62 -32.48
C VAL A 105 4.38 -2.82 -31.52
N VAL A 106 5.04 -2.78 -30.36
CA VAL A 106 5.04 -3.90 -29.39
C VAL A 106 3.82 -3.86 -28.42
N TRP A 107 3.15 -2.70 -28.33
CA TRP A 107 2.11 -2.41 -27.34
C TRP A 107 0.79 -1.94 -27.96
N ASN A 108 0.41 -2.51 -29.10
CA ASN A 108 -0.85 -2.23 -29.82
C ASN A 108 -1.05 -0.75 -30.17
N ASN A 109 -0.04 -0.13 -30.79
CA ASN A 109 -0.05 1.14 -31.53
C ASN A 109 -0.69 2.38 -30.88
N SER A 110 -1.09 2.33 -29.61
CA SER A 110 -1.89 3.39 -28.99
C SER A 110 -1.73 3.50 -27.48
N VAL A 111 -0.79 2.79 -26.87
CA VAL A 111 -0.60 2.75 -25.43
C VAL A 111 0.88 2.90 -25.09
N ARG A 112 1.19 3.73 -24.09
CA ARG A 112 2.54 3.78 -23.51
C ARG A 112 2.75 2.57 -22.59
N PRO A 113 3.86 1.83 -22.72
CA PRO A 113 4.18 0.73 -21.83
C PRO A 113 4.41 1.26 -20.41
N PRO A 114 3.99 0.52 -19.38
CA PRO A 114 4.39 0.85 -18.03
C PRO A 114 5.89 0.60 -17.86
N ILE A 115 6.48 1.31 -16.90
CA ILE A 115 7.86 1.09 -16.47
C ILE A 115 7.81 0.28 -15.19
N ILE A 116 8.27 -0.95 -15.28
CA ILE A 116 8.25 -1.89 -14.16
C ILE A 116 9.69 -2.36 -13.96
N PRO A 117 10.46 -1.70 -13.08
CA PRO A 117 11.86 -2.07 -12.84
C PRO A 117 11.98 -3.49 -12.29
N ARG A 118 10.97 -3.95 -11.54
CA ARG A 118 10.93 -5.27 -10.91
C ARG A 118 9.52 -5.84 -10.86
N VAL A 119 9.44 -7.16 -10.99
CA VAL A 119 8.21 -7.92 -10.95
C VAL A 119 8.16 -8.73 -9.67
N THR A 120 7.08 -8.61 -8.91
CA THR A 120 6.72 -9.63 -7.92
C THR A 120 5.98 -10.73 -8.66
N SER A 121 6.37 -11.99 -8.44
CA SER A 121 5.69 -13.14 -9.04
C SER A 121 4.22 -13.13 -8.62
N VAL A 122 3.30 -13.09 -9.60
CA VAL A 122 1.86 -13.17 -9.33
C VAL A 122 1.39 -14.57 -9.70
N GLN A 123 1.01 -15.35 -8.70
CA GLN A 123 0.27 -16.58 -8.92
C GLN A 123 -1.22 -16.24 -8.94
N GLN A 124 -1.88 -16.56 -10.04
CA GLN A 124 -3.34 -16.53 -10.23
C GLN A 124 -4.09 -15.32 -9.63
N PRO A 125 -4.06 -14.16 -10.32
CA PRO A 125 -4.76 -12.98 -9.85
C PRO A 125 -6.27 -13.21 -9.81
N ILE A 126 -6.88 -12.78 -8.71
CA ILE A 126 -8.32 -12.54 -8.64
C ILE A 126 -8.56 -11.14 -9.17
N THR A 127 -9.45 -11.04 -10.16
CA THR A 127 -9.80 -9.77 -10.79
C THR A 127 -11.04 -9.17 -10.15
N ASP A 128 -11.24 -7.89 -10.40
CA ASP A 128 -12.44 -7.13 -10.04
C ASP A 128 -12.61 -7.00 -8.52
N THR A 129 -11.51 -7.08 -7.78
CA THR A 129 -11.46 -6.79 -6.35
C THR A 129 -11.78 -5.33 -6.07
N ALA A 130 -12.35 -5.03 -4.90
CA ALA A 130 -12.66 -3.67 -4.51
C ALA A 130 -11.42 -2.75 -4.52
N PHE A 131 -10.26 -3.28 -4.12
CA PHE A 131 -9.00 -2.51 -4.16
C PHE A 131 -8.50 -2.28 -5.59
N GLU A 132 -8.70 -3.24 -6.50
CA GLU A 132 -8.39 -3.03 -7.91
C GLU A 132 -9.25 -1.90 -8.51
N GLN A 133 -10.54 -1.88 -8.21
CA GLN A 133 -11.45 -0.83 -8.67
C GLN A 133 -11.06 0.56 -8.11
N LEU A 134 -10.64 0.61 -6.85
CA LEU A 134 -10.04 1.81 -6.27
C LEU A 134 -8.82 2.27 -7.08
N MET A 135 -7.86 1.38 -7.32
CA MET A 135 -6.64 1.73 -8.05
C MET A 135 -6.92 2.15 -9.49
N ILE A 136 -7.88 1.51 -10.15
CA ILE A 136 -8.37 1.93 -11.47
C ILE A 136 -8.91 3.37 -11.41
N ALA A 137 -9.74 3.69 -10.40
CA ALA A 137 -10.30 5.03 -10.24
C ALA A 137 -9.22 6.08 -9.95
N VAL A 138 -8.23 5.76 -9.11
CA VAL A 138 -7.08 6.62 -8.81
C VAL A 138 -6.22 6.87 -10.05
N LEU A 139 -5.91 5.84 -10.83
CA LEU A 139 -5.08 5.95 -12.04
C LEU A 139 -5.79 6.71 -13.16
N LYS A 140 -7.11 6.53 -13.29
CA LYS A 140 -7.95 7.24 -14.28
C LYS A 140 -8.09 8.72 -13.96
N ASP A 141 -7.93 9.13 -12.71
CA ASP A 141 -8.03 10.52 -12.32
C ASP A 141 -6.82 11.33 -12.84
N SER A 142 -7.12 12.26 -13.75
CA SER A 142 -6.12 13.14 -14.37
C SER A 142 -5.85 14.42 -13.60
N LYS A 143 -6.70 14.76 -12.62
CA LYS A 143 -6.61 16.02 -11.87
C LYS A 143 -5.51 16.02 -10.80
N PRO A 144 -5.27 14.92 -10.05
CA PRO A 144 -4.26 14.86 -9.02
C PRO A 144 -2.84 15.19 -9.51
N ILE A 145 -2.14 16.06 -8.79
CA ILE A 145 -0.69 16.32 -8.94
C ILE A 145 -0.01 16.24 -7.57
N GLY A 146 1.31 16.09 -7.52
CA GLY A 146 2.02 15.85 -6.26
C GLY A 146 1.88 14.40 -5.83
N CYS A 147 1.42 14.13 -4.60
CA CYS A 147 1.28 12.77 -4.06
C CYS A 147 -0.16 12.49 -3.63
N SER A 148 -0.62 11.25 -3.87
CA SER A 148 -1.81 10.69 -3.24
C SER A 148 -1.48 9.37 -2.58
N VAL A 149 -2.14 9.08 -1.48
CA VAL A 149 -1.89 7.88 -0.69
C VAL A 149 -3.16 7.05 -0.62
N VAL A 150 -3.03 5.75 -0.85
CA VAL A 150 -4.08 4.76 -0.65
C VAL A 150 -3.58 3.75 0.37
N HIS A 151 -4.52 3.20 1.14
CA HIS A 151 -4.19 2.18 2.13
C HIS A 151 -5.27 1.12 2.17
N ALA A 152 -4.90 -0.06 2.62
CA ALA A 152 -5.82 -1.10 3.04
C ALA A 152 -5.06 -2.14 3.84
N GLU A 153 -5.80 -2.97 4.57
CA GLU A 153 -5.24 -4.00 5.44
C GLU A 153 -4.15 -4.84 4.76
N PRO A 154 -3.14 -5.31 5.50
CA PRO A 154 -2.15 -6.24 4.97
C PRO A 154 -2.83 -7.52 4.48
N GLY A 155 -2.33 -8.06 3.37
CA GLY A 155 -2.77 -9.36 2.85
C GLY A 155 -4.02 -9.36 1.96
N ILE A 156 -4.69 -8.22 1.73
CA ILE A 156 -5.88 -8.16 0.84
C ILE A 156 -5.57 -8.31 -0.67
N GLY A 157 -4.30 -8.45 -1.06
CA GLY A 157 -3.88 -8.49 -2.47
C GLY A 157 -3.59 -7.13 -3.12
N LYS A 158 -3.27 -6.07 -2.36
CA LYS A 158 -2.98 -4.71 -2.87
C LYS A 158 -2.02 -4.67 -4.06
N SER A 159 -0.90 -5.39 -3.98
CA SER A 159 0.13 -5.39 -5.03
C SER A 159 -0.37 -6.01 -6.34
N VAL A 160 -1.11 -7.11 -6.24
CA VAL A 160 -1.72 -7.78 -7.40
C VAL A 160 -2.80 -6.90 -8.03
N ALA A 161 -3.68 -6.35 -7.19
CA ALA A 161 -4.72 -5.42 -7.61
C ALA A 161 -4.13 -4.15 -8.28
N THR A 162 -3.03 -3.63 -7.76
CA THR A 162 -2.30 -2.49 -8.34
C THR A 162 -1.72 -2.84 -9.71
N ALA A 163 -1.09 -4.01 -9.84
CA ALA A 163 -0.54 -4.47 -11.12
C ALA A 163 -1.64 -4.69 -12.17
N LEU A 164 -2.79 -5.26 -11.79
CA LEU A 164 -3.97 -5.39 -12.66
C LEU A 164 -4.52 -4.02 -13.07
N ALA A 165 -4.59 -3.07 -12.14
CA ALA A 165 -5.06 -1.72 -12.42
C ALA A 165 -4.14 -1.00 -13.43
N VAL A 166 -2.82 -1.14 -13.29
CA VAL A 166 -1.82 -0.65 -14.28
C VAL A 166 -2.01 -1.33 -15.64
N GLN A 167 -2.25 -2.64 -15.65
CA GLN A 167 -2.52 -3.37 -16.89
C GLN A 167 -3.78 -2.85 -17.61
N ARG A 168 -4.84 -2.58 -16.86
CA ARG A 168 -6.14 -2.14 -17.40
C ARG A 168 -6.19 -0.65 -17.71
N GLN A 169 -5.44 0.19 -16.99
CA GLN A 169 -5.41 1.63 -17.18
C GLN A 169 -4.21 2.04 -18.01
N THR A 170 -4.42 2.16 -19.32
CA THR A 170 -3.39 2.59 -20.25
C THR A 170 -3.77 3.90 -20.94
N SER A 171 -2.77 4.75 -21.19
CA SER A 171 -2.98 6.07 -21.80
C SER A 171 -1.87 6.41 -22.79
N LYS A 172 -2.22 7.18 -23.82
CA LYS A 172 -1.26 7.78 -24.76
C LYS A 172 -0.44 8.90 -24.14
N PHE A 173 -0.99 9.55 -23.12
CA PHE A 173 -0.44 10.77 -22.52
C PHE A 173 0.12 10.54 -21.11
N THR A 174 -0.08 9.34 -20.55
CA THR A 174 0.42 9.01 -19.22
C THR A 174 1.35 7.82 -19.29
N THR A 175 2.56 7.97 -18.75
CA THR A 175 3.45 6.85 -18.48
C THR A 175 3.30 6.47 -17.01
N GLN A 176 2.95 5.21 -16.76
CA GLN A 176 2.88 4.66 -15.40
C GLN A 176 4.19 3.98 -15.05
N VAL A 177 4.64 4.16 -13.82
CA VAL A 177 5.81 3.51 -13.25
C VAL A 177 5.35 2.73 -12.03
N LEU A 178 5.56 1.42 -12.00
CA LEU A 178 5.24 0.59 -10.84
C LEU A 178 6.54 0.18 -10.14
N SER A 179 6.75 0.73 -8.96
CA SER A 179 7.89 0.49 -8.09
C SER A 179 7.41 -0.20 -6.81
N GLN A 180 8.03 -1.33 -6.47
CA GLN A 180 7.65 -2.14 -5.31
C GLN A 180 8.81 -2.25 -4.32
N GLY A 181 8.51 -2.16 -3.03
CA GLY A 181 9.50 -2.31 -1.96
C GLY A 181 10.45 -1.11 -1.84
N ASP A 182 11.75 -1.38 -1.69
CA ASP A 182 12.80 -0.41 -1.32
C ASP A 182 12.81 0.90 -2.14
N PHE A 183 12.53 2.02 -1.48
CA PHE A 183 12.42 3.34 -2.10
C PHE A 183 13.72 3.77 -2.77
N THR A 184 14.83 3.73 -2.02
CA THR A 184 16.16 4.12 -2.47
C THR A 184 16.53 3.44 -3.78
N LYS A 185 16.37 2.12 -3.86
CA LYS A 185 16.70 1.35 -5.05
C LYS A 185 15.71 1.62 -6.19
N ASN A 186 14.44 1.83 -5.91
CA ASN A 186 13.43 2.20 -6.91
C ASN A 186 13.71 3.57 -7.54
N VAL A 187 14.08 4.56 -6.73
CA VAL A 187 14.48 5.90 -7.17
C VAL A 187 15.74 5.82 -8.03
N ARG A 188 16.77 5.10 -7.58
CA ARG A 188 17.99 4.88 -8.37
C ARG A 188 17.70 4.24 -9.72
N ASP A 189 16.90 3.17 -9.72
CA ASP A 189 16.59 2.39 -10.93
C ASP A 189 15.77 3.22 -11.94
N PHE A 190 14.83 4.03 -11.47
CA PHE A 190 13.99 4.86 -12.35
C PHE A 190 14.71 6.12 -12.83
N PHE A 191 15.34 6.89 -11.94
CA PHE A 191 16.06 8.11 -12.34
C PHE A 191 17.44 7.82 -12.94
N ARG A 192 17.89 6.56 -12.91
CA ARG A 192 19.20 6.11 -13.40
C ARG A 192 20.31 6.95 -12.78
N VAL A 193 20.34 7.02 -11.45
CA VAL A 193 21.36 7.75 -10.68
C VAL A 193 22.13 6.80 -9.75
N SER A 194 23.43 7.02 -9.59
CA SER A 194 24.23 6.20 -8.66
C SER A 194 23.93 6.53 -7.19
N ASP A 195 23.58 7.79 -6.89
CA ASP A 195 23.13 8.28 -5.60
C ASP A 195 21.65 8.75 -5.67
N PRO A 196 20.73 8.21 -4.83
CA PRO A 196 19.33 8.65 -4.79
C PRO A 196 19.15 10.14 -4.47
N ALA A 197 20.09 10.80 -3.80
CA ALA A 197 20.01 12.23 -3.52
C ALA A 197 19.99 13.06 -4.82
N VAL A 198 20.72 12.61 -5.86
CA VAL A 198 20.80 13.26 -7.17
C VAL A 198 19.49 13.12 -7.97
N ALA A 199 18.62 12.17 -7.60
CA ALA A 199 17.34 11.96 -8.28
C ALA A 199 16.45 13.19 -8.25
N THR A 200 16.54 14.00 -7.19
CA THR A 200 15.79 15.26 -7.06
C THR A 200 16.19 16.25 -8.16
N ASP A 201 17.48 16.44 -8.39
CA ASP A 201 17.98 17.35 -9.42
C ASP A 201 17.57 16.87 -10.82
N VAL A 202 17.69 15.55 -11.06
CA VAL A 202 17.23 14.93 -12.30
C VAL A 202 15.71 15.12 -12.47
N ALA A 203 14.90 14.99 -11.42
CA ALA A 203 13.46 15.19 -11.49
C ALA A 203 13.10 16.64 -11.86
N TRP A 204 13.78 17.63 -11.30
CA TRP A 204 13.60 19.04 -11.63
C TRP A 204 13.95 19.37 -13.09
N ALA A 205 14.89 18.64 -13.70
CA ALA A 205 15.20 18.77 -15.12
C ALA A 205 14.23 17.95 -16.01
N LEU A 206 13.93 16.72 -15.63
CA LEU A 206 13.16 15.74 -16.42
C LEU A 206 11.68 16.10 -16.52
N PHE A 207 11.04 16.45 -15.40
CA PHE A 207 9.60 16.67 -15.34
C PHE A 207 9.12 17.81 -16.25
N PRO A 208 9.77 18.99 -16.30
CA PRO A 208 9.44 20.03 -17.28
C PRO A 208 9.53 19.56 -18.73
N LEU A 209 10.52 18.74 -19.08
CA LEU A 209 10.69 18.20 -20.44
C LEU A 209 9.51 17.31 -20.81
N LEU A 210 9.13 16.40 -19.92
CA LEU A 210 7.98 15.52 -20.12
C LEU A 210 6.67 16.30 -20.23
N LYS A 211 6.47 17.31 -19.37
CA LYS A 211 5.31 18.22 -19.45
C LYS A 211 5.23 18.92 -20.80
N LYS A 212 6.33 19.47 -21.30
CA LYS A 212 6.41 20.11 -22.63
C LYS A 212 6.06 19.14 -23.77
N GLN A 213 6.38 17.86 -23.61
CA GLN A 213 6.05 16.80 -24.56
C GLN A 213 4.62 16.25 -24.39
N GLY A 214 3.83 16.78 -23.45
CA GLY A 214 2.48 16.28 -23.16
C GLY A 214 2.47 14.90 -22.49
N ILE A 215 3.56 14.53 -21.82
CA ILE A 215 3.71 13.26 -21.09
C ILE A 215 3.54 13.53 -19.60
N ARG A 216 2.49 12.96 -19.00
CA ARG A 216 2.30 12.89 -17.55
C ARG A 216 2.94 11.64 -17.00
N LEU A 217 3.56 11.73 -15.82
CA LEU A 217 4.07 10.58 -15.09
C LEU A 217 3.14 10.27 -13.93
N GLN A 218 2.82 9.00 -13.77
CA GLN A 218 2.19 8.42 -12.59
C GLN A 218 3.14 7.40 -11.99
N ILE A 219 3.81 7.71 -10.89
CA ILE A 219 4.75 6.81 -10.22
C ILE A 219 4.07 6.19 -9.01
N ILE A 220 3.98 4.87 -9.00
CA ILE A 220 3.31 4.09 -7.96
C ILE A 220 4.38 3.45 -7.09
N PHE A 221 4.39 3.79 -5.81
CA PHE A 221 5.23 3.19 -4.77
C PHE A 221 4.38 2.24 -3.94
N ASP A 222 4.53 0.94 -4.17
CA ASP A 222 3.75 -0.12 -3.54
C ASP A 222 4.55 -0.84 -2.45
N ASN A 223 4.01 -0.84 -1.23
CA ASN A 223 4.65 -1.34 0.00
C ASN A 223 6.02 -0.71 0.29
N THR A 224 6.25 0.50 -0.20
CA THR A 224 7.53 1.21 -0.03
C THR A 224 7.65 1.87 1.34
N PHE A 225 6.55 2.38 1.88
CA PHE A 225 6.53 3.17 3.11
C PHE A 225 5.71 2.50 4.23
N ASP A 226 5.62 1.18 4.24
CA ASP A 226 4.89 0.45 5.29
C ASP A 226 5.50 0.64 6.68
N GLY A 227 6.82 0.89 6.75
CA GLY A 227 7.52 1.29 7.98
C GLY A 227 7.50 2.80 8.26
N GLY A 228 6.74 3.58 7.48
CA GLY A 228 6.79 5.04 7.46
C GLY A 228 7.87 5.61 6.53
N VAL A 229 7.98 6.94 6.51
CA VAL A 229 8.83 7.68 5.53
C VAL A 229 10.29 7.86 5.99
N GLY A 230 10.58 7.56 7.27
CA GLY A 230 11.93 7.39 7.82
C GLY A 230 12.99 8.40 7.35
N ILE A 231 14.19 7.87 7.05
CA ILE A 231 15.39 8.61 6.61
C ILE A 231 15.20 9.22 5.22
N GLU A 232 14.32 8.64 4.41
CA GLU A 232 14.12 8.99 3.00
C GLU A 232 13.17 10.18 2.80
N ARG A 233 12.67 10.75 3.90
CA ARG A 233 11.67 11.83 3.93
C ARG A 233 12.07 13.06 3.13
N SER A 234 13.33 13.50 3.22
CA SER A 234 13.80 14.70 2.49
C SER A 234 13.72 14.49 0.98
N THR A 235 14.39 13.45 0.48
CA THR A 235 14.40 13.08 -0.94
C THR A 235 12.99 12.88 -1.48
N PHE A 236 12.16 12.13 -0.76
CA PHE A 236 10.78 11.89 -1.19
C PHE A 236 9.95 13.19 -1.26
N MET A 237 10.07 14.08 -0.25
CA MET A 237 9.40 15.37 -0.29
C MET A 237 9.85 16.25 -1.46
N ASP A 238 11.14 16.27 -1.77
CA ASP A 238 11.64 17.09 -2.87
C ASP A 238 11.20 16.56 -4.24
N LEU A 239 11.15 15.23 -4.40
CA LEU A 239 10.54 14.61 -5.58
C LEU A 239 9.04 14.97 -5.69
N ILE A 240 8.29 14.98 -4.58
CA ILE A 240 6.88 15.42 -4.57
C ILE A 240 6.74 16.88 -4.99
N ARG A 241 7.65 17.75 -4.54
CA ARG A 241 7.67 19.18 -4.92
C ARG A 241 7.86 19.34 -6.42
N ALA A 242 8.83 18.63 -6.99
CA ALA A 242 9.05 18.63 -8.44
C ALA A 242 7.82 18.10 -9.19
N ALA A 243 7.24 16.98 -8.73
CA ALA A 243 6.06 16.38 -9.36
C ALA A 243 4.88 17.36 -9.36
N PHE A 244 4.61 18.02 -8.23
CA PHE A 244 3.57 19.03 -8.10
C PHE A 244 3.81 20.22 -9.03
N ALA A 245 5.03 20.78 -9.06
CA ALA A 245 5.37 21.93 -9.89
C ALA A 245 5.16 21.68 -11.40
N HIS A 246 5.35 20.43 -11.83
CA HIS A 246 5.36 20.06 -13.25
C HIS A 246 4.19 19.17 -13.68
N GLY A 247 3.21 18.93 -12.81
CA GLY A 247 1.98 18.23 -13.19
C GLY A 247 2.09 16.71 -13.26
N HIS A 248 3.03 16.12 -12.52
CA HIS A 248 3.18 14.69 -12.34
C HIS A 248 2.55 14.24 -11.01
N HIS A 249 2.36 12.93 -10.87
CA HIS A 249 1.63 12.36 -9.75
C HIS A 249 2.34 11.13 -9.19
N PHE A 250 2.55 11.11 -7.89
CA PHE A 250 2.97 9.94 -7.14
C PHE A 250 1.78 9.33 -6.42
N ILE A 251 1.72 8.01 -6.42
CA ILE A 251 0.70 7.21 -5.76
C ILE A 251 1.43 6.29 -4.80
N VAL A 252 1.16 6.43 -3.51
CA VAL A 252 1.76 5.59 -2.48
C VAL A 252 0.71 4.60 -2.00
N VAL A 253 1.02 3.31 -2.03
CA VAL A 253 0.18 2.22 -1.53
C VAL A 253 0.83 1.68 -0.25
N VAL A 254 0.11 1.78 0.87
CA VAL A 254 0.59 1.35 2.20
C VAL A 254 -0.39 0.41 2.90
N GLN A 255 0.08 -0.24 3.95
CA GLN A 255 -0.68 -1.26 4.69
C GLN A 255 -1.61 -0.73 5.79
N SER A 256 -1.39 0.49 6.29
CA SER A 256 -2.17 0.99 7.43
C SER A 256 -2.60 2.43 7.26
N THR A 257 -3.69 2.77 7.95
CA THR A 257 -4.20 4.14 8.06
C THR A 257 -3.15 5.09 8.66
N GLU A 258 -2.37 4.66 9.65
CA GLU A 258 -1.32 5.47 10.27
C GLU A 258 -0.20 5.81 9.29
N ALA A 259 0.28 4.82 8.53
CA ALA A 259 1.27 5.05 7.48
C ALA A 259 0.70 5.98 6.40
N ALA A 260 -0.58 5.81 6.05
CA ALA A 260 -1.24 6.66 5.08
C ALA A 260 -1.28 8.13 5.52
N ASN A 261 -1.64 8.37 6.77
CA ASN A 261 -1.66 9.71 7.38
C ASN A 261 -0.26 10.32 7.42
N GLN A 262 0.76 9.55 7.81
CA GLN A 262 2.14 10.04 7.82
C GLN A 262 2.60 10.55 6.44
N VAL A 263 2.22 9.85 5.37
CA VAL A 263 2.55 10.25 4.00
C VAL A 263 1.66 11.39 3.51
N ALA A 264 0.35 11.35 3.82
CA ALA A 264 -0.61 12.37 3.42
C ALA A 264 -0.33 13.74 4.07
N ASP A 265 0.23 13.75 5.28
CA ASP A 265 0.52 14.96 6.05
C ASP A 265 1.95 15.51 5.83
N LEU A 266 2.73 14.93 4.90
CA LEU A 266 4.11 15.37 4.67
C LEU A 266 4.21 16.83 4.21
N ASN A 267 3.27 17.31 3.38
CA ASN A 267 3.38 18.62 2.76
C ASN A 267 2.04 19.36 2.59
N GLY A 268 0.94 18.90 3.19
CA GLY A 268 -0.39 19.55 3.31
C GLY A 268 -1.10 19.93 1.99
N ALA A 269 -0.49 20.77 1.16
CA ALA A 269 -0.99 21.17 -0.16
C ALA A 269 -0.62 20.18 -1.28
N ARG A 270 0.48 19.44 -1.12
CA ARG A 270 1.04 18.58 -2.19
C ARG A 270 0.85 17.09 -1.96
N THR A 271 0.46 16.72 -0.75
CA THR A 271 0.22 15.35 -0.31
C THR A 271 -1.20 15.25 0.23
N ARG A 272 -1.86 14.12 0.03
CA ARG A 272 -3.25 13.88 0.45
C ARG A 272 -3.55 12.39 0.43
N GLN A 273 -4.58 11.97 1.16
CA GLN A 273 -5.21 10.69 0.87
C GLN A 273 -5.92 10.76 -0.50
N ALA A 274 -6.01 9.64 -1.20
CA ALA A 274 -6.75 9.58 -2.46
C ALA A 274 -8.23 9.86 -2.22
N LEU A 275 -8.83 10.73 -3.04
CA LEU A 275 -10.25 11.12 -2.89
C LEU A 275 -11.22 9.96 -3.15
N GLN A 276 -10.74 8.92 -3.83
CA GLN A 276 -11.48 7.71 -4.17
C GLN A 276 -11.45 6.67 -3.03
N GLN A 277 -10.59 6.86 -2.02
CA GLN A 277 -10.46 5.96 -0.88
C GLN A 277 -11.72 6.03 -0.01
N HIS A 278 -12.27 4.88 0.37
CA HIS A 278 -13.29 4.79 1.40
C HIS A 278 -12.67 4.97 2.79
N GLU A 279 -13.39 5.63 3.70
CA GLU A 279 -12.94 5.82 5.09
C GLU A 279 -12.72 4.50 5.82
N GLU A 280 -13.50 3.47 5.47
CA GLU A 280 -13.39 2.14 6.07
C GLU A 280 -12.51 1.21 5.22
N GLU A 281 -11.30 0.92 5.69
CA GLU A 281 -10.33 0.06 5.00
C GLU A 281 -10.80 -1.40 4.82
N ARG A 282 -11.72 -1.86 5.66
CA ARG A 282 -12.28 -3.24 5.64
C ARG A 282 -13.12 -3.51 4.40
N VAL A 283 -13.63 -2.47 3.73
CA VAL A 283 -14.40 -2.57 2.48
C VAL A 283 -13.60 -3.26 1.37
N TYR A 284 -12.27 -3.24 1.46
CA TYR A 284 -11.37 -3.85 0.47
C TYR A 284 -11.08 -5.33 0.69
N ARG A 285 -11.58 -5.94 1.78
CA ARG A 285 -11.55 -7.39 1.97
C ARG A 285 -12.36 -8.10 0.89
N TRP A 286 -11.93 -9.30 0.54
CA TRP A 286 -12.56 -10.09 -0.52
C TRP A 286 -13.94 -10.55 -0.11
N ASP A 287 -14.88 -10.51 -1.05
CA ASP A 287 -16.16 -11.17 -0.87
C ASP A 287 -16.02 -12.71 -0.96
N GLN A 288 -17.11 -13.42 -0.68
CA GLN A 288 -17.12 -14.88 -0.65
C GLN A 288 -16.81 -15.47 -2.02
N GLU A 289 -17.26 -14.83 -3.10
CA GLU A 289 -17.03 -15.32 -4.47
C GLU A 289 -15.56 -15.19 -4.85
N GLN A 290 -14.92 -14.07 -4.50
CA GLN A 290 -13.49 -13.84 -4.68
C GLN A 290 -12.64 -14.83 -3.89
N ALA A 291 -12.99 -15.05 -2.61
CA ALA A 291 -12.31 -16.02 -1.76
C ALA A 291 -12.49 -17.46 -2.27
N LYS A 292 -13.69 -17.81 -2.72
CA LYS A 292 -13.98 -19.11 -3.33
C LYS A 292 -13.18 -19.32 -4.62
N MET A 293 -13.18 -18.34 -5.52
CA MET A 293 -12.39 -18.39 -6.74
C MET A 293 -10.90 -18.58 -6.45
N TYR A 294 -10.38 -17.98 -5.38
CA TYR A 294 -8.99 -18.15 -4.97
C TYR A 294 -8.67 -19.59 -4.56
N LEU A 295 -9.54 -20.21 -3.75
CA LEU A 295 -9.43 -21.60 -3.35
C LEU A 295 -9.57 -22.57 -4.53
N GLU A 296 -10.50 -22.30 -5.44
CA GLU A 296 -10.69 -23.12 -6.66
C GLU A 296 -9.51 -23.03 -7.63
N ARG A 297 -8.74 -21.93 -7.58
CA ARG A 297 -7.59 -21.68 -8.45
C ARG A 297 -6.27 -22.21 -7.85
N GLY A 298 -6.12 -22.10 -6.54
CA GLY A 298 -4.93 -22.48 -5.77
C GLY A 298 -4.44 -23.89 -6.11
N LYS A 299 -3.12 -24.02 -6.32
CA LYS A 299 -2.50 -25.25 -6.85
C LYS A 299 -2.55 -26.42 -5.86
N GLU A 300 -2.64 -27.61 -6.46
CA GLU A 300 -2.33 -28.97 -5.96
C GLU A 300 -3.39 -29.79 -5.23
N GLN A 301 -4.44 -29.21 -4.66
CA GLN A 301 -5.52 -30.00 -4.10
C GLN A 301 -6.81 -29.62 -4.81
N GLN A 302 -7.43 -30.57 -5.51
CA GLN A 302 -8.84 -30.49 -5.84
C GLN A 302 -9.60 -30.47 -4.52
N LEU A 303 -9.72 -29.28 -3.92
CA LEU A 303 -10.49 -29.10 -2.72
C LEU A 303 -11.94 -29.43 -3.09
N GLU A 304 -12.48 -30.47 -2.47
CA GLU A 304 -13.88 -30.82 -2.66
C GLU A 304 -14.76 -29.66 -2.16
N GLY A 305 -15.94 -29.48 -2.76
CA GLY A 305 -16.80 -28.33 -2.45
C GLY A 305 -17.13 -28.18 -0.96
N GLN A 306 -17.21 -29.28 -0.21
CA GLN A 306 -17.42 -29.24 1.25
C GLN A 306 -16.20 -28.67 2.00
N PHE A 307 -14.99 -29.00 1.56
CA PHE A 307 -13.76 -28.48 2.14
C PHE A 307 -13.57 -27.00 1.83
N ILE A 308 -13.97 -26.54 0.63
CA ILE A 308 -13.93 -25.10 0.29
C ILE A 308 -14.81 -24.30 1.25
N GLU A 309 -16.06 -24.72 1.48
CA GLU A 309 -16.95 -24.01 2.40
C GLU A 309 -16.44 -24.06 3.85
N GLU A 310 -15.83 -25.17 4.28
CA GLU A 310 -15.16 -25.26 5.59
C GLU A 310 -14.02 -24.25 5.72
N VAL A 311 -13.11 -24.21 4.74
CA VAL A 311 -12.00 -23.25 4.72
C VAL A 311 -12.52 -21.82 4.73
N LEU A 312 -13.56 -21.50 3.94
CA LEU A 312 -14.14 -20.17 3.93
C LEU A 312 -14.73 -19.81 5.29
N ASN A 313 -15.45 -20.71 5.95
CA ASN A 313 -15.98 -20.44 7.29
C ASN A 313 -14.87 -20.21 8.32
N MET A 314 -13.78 -20.98 8.24
CA MET A 314 -12.69 -20.93 9.22
C MET A 314 -11.67 -19.81 8.95
N ALA A 315 -11.54 -19.35 7.70
CA ALA A 315 -10.64 -18.27 7.31
C ALA A 315 -11.33 -16.89 7.22
N GLN A 316 -12.63 -16.82 7.54
CA GLN A 316 -13.33 -15.54 7.63
C GLN A 316 -12.78 -14.74 8.82
N VAL A 317 -12.53 -13.45 8.62
CA VAL A 317 -12.09 -12.56 9.69
C VAL A 317 -13.20 -12.44 10.74
N PRO A 318 -12.98 -12.79 12.02
CA PRO A 318 -14.05 -12.87 13.00
C PRO A 318 -14.33 -11.48 13.64
N ASP A 319 -14.70 -10.50 12.82
CA ASP A 319 -15.20 -9.20 13.27
C ASP A 319 -16.63 -8.92 12.77
N ASP A 320 -17.17 -7.75 13.08
CA ASP A 320 -18.51 -7.30 12.67
C ASP A 320 -18.68 -7.13 11.15
N PHE A 321 -17.57 -7.03 10.42
CA PHE A 321 -17.56 -6.87 8.97
C PHE A 321 -17.47 -8.23 8.24
N GLY A 322 -16.74 -9.18 8.83
CA GLY A 322 -16.46 -10.48 8.23
C GLY A 322 -15.49 -10.37 7.05
N ARG A 323 -15.75 -11.17 6.01
CA ARG A 323 -14.99 -11.27 4.76
C ARG A 323 -13.60 -11.90 4.90
N TRP A 324 -12.88 -11.97 3.78
CA TRP A 324 -11.65 -12.76 3.66
C TRP A 324 -10.46 -11.91 3.26
N LYS A 325 -9.28 -12.32 3.75
CA LYS A 325 -7.99 -11.87 3.24
C LYS A 325 -7.25 -13.10 2.68
N PRO A 326 -6.67 -13.01 1.48
CA PRO A 326 -5.82 -14.07 0.91
C PRO A 326 -4.80 -14.64 1.89
N VAL A 327 -4.10 -13.78 2.63
CA VAL A 327 -3.07 -14.21 3.58
C VAL A 327 -3.64 -15.07 4.72
N ASP A 328 -4.86 -14.77 5.16
CA ASP A 328 -5.55 -15.50 6.23
C ASP A 328 -6.03 -16.86 5.74
N ILE A 329 -6.48 -16.94 4.48
CA ILE A 329 -6.80 -18.21 3.80
C ILE A 329 -5.54 -19.07 3.69
N ASP A 330 -4.44 -18.50 3.22
CA ASP A 330 -3.17 -19.22 3.07
C ASP A 330 -2.63 -19.69 4.43
N GLU A 331 -2.67 -18.85 5.47
CA GLU A 331 -2.24 -19.22 6.82
C GLU A 331 -3.08 -20.37 7.37
N TYR A 332 -4.40 -20.33 7.18
CA TYR A 332 -5.29 -21.43 7.58
C TYR A 332 -4.97 -22.73 6.82
N LEU A 333 -4.82 -22.68 5.49
CA LEU A 333 -4.48 -23.87 4.69
C LEU A 333 -3.12 -24.47 5.08
N GLN A 334 -2.16 -23.64 5.47
CA GLN A 334 -0.81 -24.09 5.82
C GLN A 334 -0.69 -24.58 7.27
N THR A 335 -1.44 -24.00 8.20
CA THR A 335 -1.21 -24.19 9.64
C THR A 335 -2.44 -24.62 10.43
N GLY A 336 -3.63 -24.58 9.83
CA GLY A 336 -4.92 -24.75 10.51
C GLY A 336 -5.29 -23.58 11.43
N ARG A 337 -4.51 -22.50 11.44
CA ARG A 337 -4.73 -21.36 12.34
C ARG A 337 -5.86 -20.48 11.82
N VAL A 338 -6.87 -20.30 12.65
CA VAL A 338 -8.00 -19.40 12.38
C VAL A 338 -7.56 -17.94 12.58
N PRO A 339 -7.97 -17.02 11.69
CA PRO A 339 -7.70 -15.60 11.84
C PRO A 339 -8.22 -15.04 13.17
N SER A 340 -7.49 -14.09 13.72
CA SER A 340 -7.99 -13.32 14.86
C SER A 340 -8.63 -12.02 14.36
N ALA A 341 -9.65 -11.55 15.09
CA ALA A 341 -10.22 -10.23 14.83
C ALA A 341 -9.08 -9.18 14.81
N PRO A 342 -9.09 -8.22 13.88
CA PRO A 342 -8.12 -7.14 13.88
C PRO A 342 -8.15 -6.50 15.26
N ARG A 343 -7.05 -6.63 16.01
CA ARG A 343 -6.96 -5.95 17.30
C ARG A 343 -6.95 -4.47 16.97
N GLN A 344 -7.98 -3.73 17.39
CA GLN A 344 -7.94 -2.27 17.34
C GLN A 344 -6.58 -1.82 17.90
N ALA A 345 -5.86 -0.99 17.13
CA ALA A 345 -4.54 -0.49 17.49
C ALA A 345 -4.60 0.12 18.90
N GLY A 346 -4.23 -0.68 19.89
CA GLY A 346 -4.58 -0.44 21.30
C GLY A 346 -4.48 -1.69 22.18
N GLN A 347 -4.60 -2.90 21.61
CA GLN A 347 -4.38 -4.14 22.36
C GLN A 347 -3.20 -4.96 21.82
N GLY A 348 -2.15 -4.98 22.62
CA GLY A 348 -0.78 -5.34 22.28
C GLY A 348 -0.57 -6.64 21.49
N CYS A 349 0.32 -6.54 20.50
CA CYS A 349 1.17 -7.63 20.06
C CYS A 349 2.45 -7.02 19.47
N ARG A 350 3.47 -6.80 20.30
CA ARG A 350 4.84 -6.58 19.80
C ARG A 350 5.41 -7.96 19.45
N LEU A 351 5.58 -8.21 18.16
CA LEU A 351 6.42 -9.30 17.66
C LEU A 351 7.87 -9.04 18.13
N GLN A 352 8.44 -10.03 18.82
CA GLN A 352 9.86 -10.09 19.13
C GLN A 352 10.64 -10.33 17.84
N GLY A 353 11.54 -9.41 17.50
CA GLY A 353 12.41 -9.47 16.33
C GLY A 353 13.64 -8.60 16.51
N SER A 354 14.69 -9.23 17.04
CA SER A 354 16.12 -8.88 17.11
C SER A 354 16.63 -7.50 16.63
N ALA A 355 17.12 -6.74 17.61
CA ALA A 355 18.39 -6.01 17.69
C ALA A 355 19.00 -5.35 16.43
N ALA A 356 18.77 -4.05 16.30
CA ALA A 356 19.85 -3.07 16.08
C ALA A 356 19.49 -1.79 16.87
N SER A 357 20.45 -1.32 17.65
CA SER A 357 20.36 -0.26 18.65
C SER A 357 19.65 1.03 18.19
N GLN A 358 18.37 1.15 18.51
CA GLN A 358 17.76 2.45 18.80
C GLN A 358 17.80 2.64 20.32
N PRO A 359 18.08 3.85 20.83
CA PRO A 359 17.93 4.12 22.26
C PRO A 359 16.53 3.69 22.67
N SER A 360 16.43 2.80 23.67
CA SER A 360 15.15 2.35 24.17
C SER A 360 14.33 3.59 24.49
N ALA A 361 13.12 3.65 23.94
CA ALA A 361 12.24 4.76 24.21
C ALA A 361 11.90 4.70 25.71
N ALA A 362 12.65 5.35 26.58
CA ALA A 362 12.30 5.39 27.98
C ALA A 362 11.16 6.39 28.20
N VAL A 363 10.44 6.24 29.32
CA VAL A 363 9.57 7.30 29.85
C VAL A 363 10.27 7.93 31.02
N TRP A 364 10.53 9.23 30.95
CA TRP A 364 11.19 9.96 32.04
C TRP A 364 10.17 10.39 33.09
N VAL A 365 10.52 10.18 34.34
CA VAL A 365 9.68 10.51 35.49
C VAL A 365 10.48 11.24 36.56
N CYS A 366 9.81 12.12 37.31
CA CYS A 366 10.42 12.97 38.31
C CYS A 366 9.48 13.09 39.53
N GLN A 367 10.02 13.12 40.74
CA GLN A 367 9.20 13.30 41.94
C GLN A 367 8.74 14.76 42.03
N LEU A 368 7.48 14.99 42.41
CA LEU A 368 6.93 16.31 42.67
C LEU A 368 6.85 16.58 44.18
N GLY A 369 7.26 17.78 44.59
CA GLY A 369 7.17 18.26 45.96
C GLY A 369 5.74 18.58 46.40
N SER A 370 5.58 19.10 47.63
CA SER A 370 4.26 19.54 48.10
C SER A 370 3.75 20.73 47.26
N PRO A 371 2.45 20.79 46.91
CA PRO A 371 1.92 21.88 46.11
C PRO A 371 2.00 23.20 46.89
N GLY A 372 2.81 24.14 46.41
CA GLY A 372 2.89 25.50 46.94
C GLY A 372 1.88 26.44 46.26
N SER A 373 1.94 27.73 46.56
CA SER A 373 1.10 28.77 45.93
C SER A 373 1.26 28.86 44.40
N GLY A 374 2.34 28.31 43.85
CA GLY A 374 2.63 28.21 42.41
C GLY A 374 2.40 26.83 41.78
N GLY A 375 1.81 25.87 42.49
CA GLY A 375 1.63 24.48 42.02
C GLY A 375 2.80 23.56 42.38
N PHE A 376 2.91 22.43 41.68
CA PHE A 376 3.96 21.43 41.91
C PHE A 376 5.31 21.83 41.30
N GLN A 377 6.39 21.64 42.06
CA GLN A 377 7.77 21.74 41.58
C GLN A 377 8.46 20.36 41.66
N PRO A 378 9.38 20.04 40.73
CA PRO A 378 10.21 18.84 40.84
C PRO A 378 11.02 18.86 42.16
N ALA A 379 11.07 17.72 42.84
CA ALA A 379 11.77 17.51 44.11
C ALA A 379 13.02 16.64 43.96
N GLY A 380 13.47 16.38 42.73
CA GLY A 380 14.64 15.58 42.39
C GLY A 380 14.86 15.52 40.87
N ASP A 381 15.94 14.88 40.46
CA ASP A 381 16.26 14.66 39.05
C ASP A 381 15.27 13.69 38.42
N ALA A 382 15.08 13.82 37.10
CA ALA A 382 14.25 12.87 36.36
C ALA A 382 15.05 11.59 36.08
N PHE A 383 14.37 10.44 36.09
CA PHE A 383 14.97 9.15 35.76
C PHE A 383 14.14 8.40 34.71
N PRO A 384 14.79 7.56 33.88
CA PRO A 384 14.12 6.81 32.83
C PRO A 384 13.47 5.53 33.36
N ILE A 385 12.27 5.21 32.87
CA ILE A 385 11.63 3.90 33.04
C ILE A 385 11.69 3.13 31.71
N ASP A 386 12.34 1.96 31.75
CA ASP A 386 12.49 1.00 30.63
C ASP A 386 12.14 -0.42 31.10
N PRO A 387 11.25 -1.17 30.42
CA PRO A 387 10.54 -0.85 29.17
C PRO A 387 9.47 0.24 29.31
N VAL A 388 9.17 0.93 28.19
CA VAL A 388 8.05 1.91 28.08
C VAL A 388 6.82 1.36 28.80
N PRO A 389 6.36 2.02 29.87
CA PRO A 389 5.14 1.64 30.54
C PRO A 389 3.94 1.64 29.59
N GLN A 390 3.24 0.52 29.52
CA GLN A 390 2.05 0.39 28.68
C GLN A 390 0.85 1.14 29.26
N ASN A 391 0.84 1.36 30.58
CA ASN A 391 -0.22 2.07 31.27
C ASN A 391 0.21 2.72 32.59
N ILE A 392 -0.65 3.59 33.14
CA ILE A 392 -0.40 4.28 34.42
C ILE A 392 -0.20 3.28 35.57
N ALA A 393 -0.91 2.15 35.58
CA ALA A 393 -0.75 1.15 36.64
C ALA A 393 0.63 0.47 36.56
N TYR A 394 1.13 0.21 35.36
CA TYR A 394 2.48 -0.28 35.12
C TYR A 394 3.51 0.78 35.52
N LEU A 395 3.32 2.04 35.11
CA LEU A 395 4.24 3.13 35.47
C LEU A 395 4.35 3.29 37.00
N LYS A 396 3.23 3.26 37.73
CA LYS A 396 3.24 3.30 39.20
C LYS A 396 4.00 2.12 39.82
N LYS A 397 3.89 0.92 39.24
CA LYS A 397 4.64 -0.26 39.70
C LYS A 397 6.13 -0.13 39.39
N ALA A 398 6.48 0.41 38.22
CA ALA A 398 7.86 0.64 37.83
C ALA A 398 8.53 1.69 38.72
N ILE A 399 7.89 2.84 38.94
CA ILE A 399 8.37 3.88 39.88
C ILE A 399 8.56 3.29 41.28
N LYS A 400 7.60 2.49 41.77
CA LYS A 400 7.72 1.83 43.07
C LYS A 400 8.96 0.94 43.13
N ALA A 401 9.23 0.17 42.08
CA ALA A 401 10.35 -0.75 42.03
C ALA A 401 11.69 0.00 41.94
N GLU A 402 11.76 1.02 41.09
CA GLU A 402 12.97 1.81 40.84
C GLU A 402 13.39 2.63 42.08
N GLU A 403 12.41 3.29 42.72
CA GLU A 403 12.64 4.13 43.92
C GLU A 403 12.51 3.33 45.23
N GLU A 404 12.44 2.00 45.15
CA GLU A 404 12.32 1.07 46.29
C GLU A 404 11.23 1.43 47.32
N LEU A 405 10.12 2.02 46.86
CA LEU A 405 9.09 2.58 47.73
C LEU A 405 8.33 1.47 48.49
N THR A 406 8.12 1.65 49.80
CA THR A 406 7.38 0.69 50.64
C THR A 406 5.86 0.77 50.49
N ILE A 407 5.33 1.84 49.87
CA ILE A 407 3.89 2.05 49.71
C ILE A 407 3.27 1.17 48.62
N ALA A 408 1.96 1.00 48.65
CA ALA A 408 1.24 0.37 47.54
C ALA A 408 1.30 1.27 46.29
N ALA A 409 1.63 0.70 45.12
CA ALA A 409 1.71 1.45 43.86
C ALA A 409 0.40 2.20 43.53
N SER A 410 -0.76 1.69 43.96
CA SER A 410 -2.05 2.36 43.80
C SER A 410 -2.15 3.71 44.51
N LYS A 411 -1.30 3.96 45.52
CA LYS A 411 -1.24 5.22 46.28
C LYS A 411 -0.31 6.27 45.65
N ILE A 412 0.43 5.94 44.60
CA ILE A 412 1.23 6.91 43.85
C ILE A 412 0.30 7.65 42.90
N ASP A 413 0.37 8.98 42.87
CA ASP A 413 -0.36 9.79 41.89
C ASP A 413 0.59 10.22 40.76
N ILE A 414 0.11 10.23 39.52
CA ILE A 414 0.89 10.59 38.33
C ILE A 414 0.33 11.87 37.72
N TYR A 415 1.22 12.73 37.23
CA TYR A 415 0.92 14.02 36.62
C TYR A 415 1.67 14.18 35.30
N SER A 416 1.09 14.91 34.36
CA SER A 416 1.74 15.34 33.11
C SER A 416 1.75 16.86 33.01
N ARG A 417 2.71 17.43 32.26
CA ARG A 417 2.70 18.86 31.94
C ARG A 417 1.78 19.15 30.77
N LYS A 418 0.80 20.02 30.98
CA LYS A 418 -0.10 20.58 29.96
C LYS A 418 -0.16 22.09 30.16
N ASP A 419 0.20 22.85 29.13
CA ASP A 419 0.25 24.32 29.16
C ASP A 419 1.03 24.89 30.37
N GLY A 420 2.17 24.27 30.69
CA GLY A 420 3.03 24.67 31.81
C GLY A 420 2.50 24.33 33.21
N ARG A 421 1.37 23.60 33.32
CA ARG A 421 0.78 23.16 34.59
C ARG A 421 0.79 21.65 34.72
N TRP A 422 0.96 21.16 35.94
CA TRP A 422 0.85 19.74 36.26
C TRP A 422 -0.61 19.31 36.38
N VAL A 423 -1.02 18.35 35.56
CA VAL A 423 -2.39 17.82 35.52
C VAL A 423 -2.36 16.35 35.92
N LYS A 424 -3.19 15.98 36.92
CA LYS A 424 -3.27 14.60 37.41
C LYS A 424 -3.83 13.68 36.34
N GLU A 425 -3.11 12.61 36.04
CA GLU A 425 -3.52 11.58 35.10
C GLU A 425 -4.25 10.45 35.85
N THR A 426 -5.58 10.40 35.68
CA THR A 426 -6.46 9.43 36.39
C THR A 426 -6.87 8.24 35.52
N ARG A 427 -6.81 8.39 34.19
CA ARG A 427 -7.16 7.37 33.19
C ARG A 427 -6.22 7.49 32.00
N MET A 428 -6.01 6.38 31.30
CA MET A 428 -5.23 6.40 30.06
C MET A 428 -6.04 6.93 28.88
N SER A 429 -5.51 7.93 28.17
CA SER A 429 -5.57 7.94 26.70
C SER A 429 -4.58 6.88 26.16
N ALA A 430 -4.66 6.50 24.88
CA ALA A 430 -3.72 5.56 24.23
C ALA A 430 -2.26 5.73 24.70
N SER A 431 -1.48 4.64 24.73
CA SER A 431 -0.04 4.50 25.10
C SER A 431 0.64 5.73 25.69
N LEU A 432 1.19 5.62 26.91
CA LEU A 432 1.89 6.74 27.59
C LEU A 432 2.85 7.45 26.63
N ARG A 433 2.75 8.78 26.58
CA ARG A 433 3.64 9.61 25.75
C ARG A 433 5.10 9.26 26.04
N LYS A 434 5.90 9.11 24.98
CA LYS A 434 7.35 9.18 25.11
C LYS A 434 7.68 10.59 25.58
N THR A 435 8.48 10.68 26.62
CA THR A 435 8.94 11.93 27.21
C THR A 435 10.46 11.94 27.16
N ASP A 436 11.05 13.12 27.30
CA ASP A 436 12.46 13.28 27.59
C ASP A 436 12.61 13.82 29.02
N GLU A 437 13.86 14.04 29.43
CA GLU A 437 14.20 14.56 30.75
C GLU A 437 13.54 15.93 31.04
N ALA A 438 13.35 16.77 30.00
CA ALA A 438 12.79 18.12 30.13
C ALA A 438 11.25 18.12 30.25
N ASP A 439 10.56 17.12 29.69
CA ASP A 439 9.10 16.94 29.73
C ASP A 439 8.67 15.63 30.45
N CYS A 440 9.31 15.31 31.58
CA CYS A 440 9.01 14.15 32.43
C CYS A 440 7.55 14.10 32.90
N TYR A 441 7.08 12.90 33.26
CA TYR A 441 5.92 12.77 34.13
C TYR A 441 6.30 13.07 35.57
N GLY A 442 5.40 13.72 36.30
CA GLY A 442 5.55 13.95 37.73
C GLY A 442 4.86 12.87 38.55
N PHE A 443 5.40 12.48 39.70
CA PHE A 443 4.69 11.65 40.66
C PHE A 443 4.71 12.21 42.09
N THR A 444 3.65 11.96 42.86
CA THR A 444 3.57 12.33 44.29
C THR A 444 3.30 11.11 45.15
N LEU A 445 3.83 11.12 46.37
CA LEU A 445 3.58 10.13 47.41
C LEU A 445 2.55 10.67 48.44
N PRO A 446 1.80 9.81 49.14
CA PRO A 446 0.94 10.23 50.23
C PRO A 446 1.74 10.92 51.35
N ALA A 447 1.14 11.93 51.99
CA ALA A 447 1.72 12.59 53.16
C ALA A 447 2.08 11.55 54.24
N GLY A 448 3.37 11.51 54.64
CA GLY A 448 3.91 10.53 55.60
C GLY A 448 4.62 9.32 54.99
N ALA A 449 4.66 9.17 53.66
CA ALA A 449 5.41 8.13 52.96
C ALA A 449 6.82 8.56 52.49
N ALA A 450 7.12 9.86 52.55
CA ALA A 450 8.44 10.40 52.28
C ALA A 450 9.33 10.18 53.51
N GLY A 451 9.85 8.96 53.67
CA GLY A 451 10.71 8.60 54.78
C GLY A 451 11.63 7.45 54.39
N ALA A 452 12.93 7.73 54.43
CA ALA A 452 14.09 6.90 54.09
C ALA A 452 14.53 6.92 52.61
N ALA A 453 15.16 8.02 52.20
CA ALA A 453 16.32 8.01 51.32
C ALA A 453 17.46 8.72 52.06
#